data_AF-W2WTQ4-F1
#
_entry.id   AF-W2WTQ4-F1
#
_cell.length_a   1.000
_cell.length_b   1.000
_cell.length_c   1.000
_cell.angle_alpha   90.00
_cell.angle_beta   90.00
_cell.angle_gamma   90.00
#
_symmetry.space_group_name_H-M   'P 1'
#
loop_
_entity.id
_entity.type
_entity.pdbx_description
1 polymer ?
#
loop_
_entity_poly.entity_id
_entity_poly.type
_entity_poly.pdbx_seq_one_letter_code
_entity_poly.pdbx_strand_id
1 'polypeptide(L)'
;MIKWIVYTSSPGLRFAGFQAAFTKGKRTRNPGERCLDDATRGRVLQQVNEDGVDTVMLPLNFSNYHWCCVVVKVEKKRIYYYDPLNQAQYTNAANAVATSLEMD
;
A
#
# COMPACT_ATOMS: atom_id res chain seq x y z
N MET A 1 -0.11 -4.55 21.03
CA MET A 1 -0.80 -4.10 19.80
C MET A 1 -0.19 -2.76 19.41
N ILE A 2 0.51 -2.68 18.27
CA ILE A 2 1.07 -1.40 17.79
C ILE A 2 -0.07 -0.61 17.16
N LYS A 3 -0.37 0.58 17.68
CA LYS A 3 -1.38 1.48 17.14
C LYS A 3 -0.69 2.53 16.27
N TRP A 4 -0.90 2.47 14.96
CA TRP A 4 -0.48 3.54 14.07
C TRP A 4 -1.47 4.71 14.18
N ILE A 5 -0.93 5.90 14.46
CA ILE A 5 -1.65 7.15 14.30
C ILE A 5 -1.06 7.82 13.08
N VAL A 6 -1.87 7.97 12.02
CA VAL A 6 -1.47 8.76 10.86
C VAL A 6 -1.84 10.20 11.16
N TYR A 7 -0.83 11.04 11.41
CA TYR A 7 -1.03 12.48 11.51
C TYR A 7 -1.01 13.07 10.10
N THR A 8 -2.17 13.32 9.53
CA THR A 8 -2.28 14.03 8.24
C THR A 8 -2.48 15.52 8.49
N SER A 9 -1.39 16.29 8.55
CA SER A 9 -1.45 17.76 8.59
C SER A 9 -1.36 18.41 7.20
N SER A 10 -1.01 17.63 6.17
CA SER A 10 -0.89 18.13 4.80
C SER A 10 -2.21 18.01 4.04
N PRO A 11 -2.73 19.10 3.44
CA PRO A 11 -3.96 19.08 2.63
C PRO A 11 -3.92 18.09 1.45
N GLY A 12 -2.72 17.85 0.88
CA GLY A 12 -2.52 16.96 -0.26
C GLY A 12 -2.27 15.49 0.09
N LEU A 13 -2.30 15.12 1.38
CA LEU A 13 -2.07 13.76 1.82
C LEU A 13 -3.41 13.02 2.02
N ARG A 14 -3.49 11.78 1.55
CA ARG A 14 -4.60 10.85 1.81
C ARG A 14 -4.13 9.58 2.47
N PHE A 15 -4.93 9.11 3.41
CA PHE A 15 -4.80 7.80 4.03
C PHE A 15 -5.85 6.86 3.44
N ALA A 16 -5.40 5.79 2.79
CA ALA A 16 -6.27 4.84 2.11
C ALA A 16 -6.82 3.72 3.03
N GLY A 17 -6.50 3.77 4.34
CA GLY A 17 -6.79 2.68 5.27
C GLY A 17 -5.62 1.71 5.40
N PHE A 18 -5.87 0.57 6.06
CA PHE A 18 -4.88 -0.49 6.26
C PHE A 18 -5.18 -1.67 5.35
N GLN A 19 -4.16 -2.23 4.70
CA GLN A 19 -4.26 -3.47 3.93
C GLN A 19 -3.54 -4.60 4.68
N ALA A 20 -4.22 -5.73 4.88
CA ALA A 20 -3.55 -6.94 5.34
C ALA A 20 -2.65 -7.47 4.22
N ALA A 21 -1.39 -7.75 4.53
CA ALA A 21 -0.41 -8.25 3.58
C ALA A 21 0.27 -9.52 4.09
N PHE A 22 0.76 -10.32 3.16
CA PHE A 22 1.34 -11.63 3.46
C PHE A 22 2.66 -11.79 2.71
N THR A 23 3.68 -12.32 3.38
CA THR A 23 4.90 -12.75 2.73
C THR A 23 4.61 -14.05 1.97
N LYS A 24 5.12 -14.19 0.75
CA LYS A 24 4.93 -15.42 -0.01
C LYS A 24 5.73 -16.55 0.66
N GLY A 25 5.03 -17.53 1.22
CA GLY A 25 5.61 -18.83 1.54
C GLY A 25 5.89 -19.62 0.25
N LYS A 26 6.75 -20.65 0.33
CA LYS A 26 7.17 -21.53 -0.79
C LYS A 26 6.03 -22.27 -1.54
N ARG A 27 4.74 -22.04 -1.26
CA ARG A 27 3.63 -22.79 -1.85
C ARG A 27 2.84 -21.98 -2.89
N THR A 28 2.43 -22.73 -3.90
CA THR A 28 1.82 -22.43 -5.19
C THR A 28 0.86 -21.23 -5.19
N ARG A 29 1.10 -20.32 -6.14
CA ARG A 29 0.25 -19.16 -6.43
C ARG A 29 -1.16 -19.63 -6.81
N ASN A 30 -2.17 -19.31 -6.01
CA ASN A 30 -3.55 -19.34 -6.50
C ASN A 30 -3.72 -18.13 -7.44
N PRO A 31 -4.02 -18.33 -8.73
CA PRO A 31 -4.09 -17.23 -9.70
C PRO A 31 -5.17 -16.18 -9.38
N GLY A 32 -6.13 -16.52 -8.52
CA GLY A 32 -7.20 -15.63 -8.07
C GLY A 32 -6.97 -14.92 -6.73
N GLU A 33 -5.86 -15.19 -6.03
CA GLU A 33 -5.58 -14.55 -4.75
C GLU A 33 -5.06 -13.12 -5.00
N ARG A 34 -5.94 -12.14 -4.78
CA ARG A 34 -5.61 -10.72 -4.95
C ARG A 34 -4.76 -10.26 -3.76
N CYS A 35 -3.65 -9.58 -4.05
CA CYS A 35 -2.79 -8.97 -3.03
C CYS A 35 -3.39 -7.70 -2.41
N LEU A 36 -4.46 -7.17 -2.99
CA LEU A 36 -5.14 -5.94 -2.61
C LEU A 36 -6.65 -6.18 -2.66
N ASP A 37 -7.38 -5.76 -1.63
CA ASP A 37 -8.84 -5.86 -1.65
C ASP A 37 -9.47 -4.81 -2.57
N ASP A 38 -10.59 -5.15 -3.22
CA ASP A 38 -11.20 -4.30 -4.26
C ASP A 38 -11.67 -2.94 -3.71
N ALA A 39 -12.14 -2.92 -2.46
CA ALA A 39 -12.61 -1.70 -1.82
C ALA A 39 -11.43 -0.74 -1.55
N THR A 40 -10.31 -1.26 -1.06
CA THR A 40 -9.07 -0.52 -0.86
C THR A 40 -8.47 -0.08 -2.20
N ARG A 41 -8.47 -0.94 -3.22
CA ARG A 41 -8.05 -0.57 -4.58
C ARG A 41 -8.89 0.59 -5.10
N GLY A 42 -10.21 0.47 -5.05
CA GLY A 42 -11.14 1.52 -5.47
C GLY A 42 -10.90 2.83 -4.72
N ARG A 43 -10.68 2.76 -3.40
CA ARG A 43 -10.37 3.94 -2.58
C ARG A 43 -9.05 4.60 -2.97
N VAL A 44 -7.98 3.83 -3.18
CA VAL A 44 -6.69 4.38 -3.61
C VAL A 44 -6.85 5.09 -4.95
N LEU A 45 -7.50 4.45 -5.93
CA LEU A 45 -7.71 5.04 -7.25
C LEU A 45 -8.58 6.30 -7.18
N GLN A 46 -9.64 6.30 -6.36
CA GLN A 46 -10.44 7.49 -6.12
C GLN A 46 -9.58 8.63 -5.55
N GLN A 47 -8.81 8.36 -4.51
CA GLN A 47 -7.97 9.36 -3.83
C GLN A 47 -6.86 9.92 -4.72
N VAL A 48 -6.29 9.12 -5.60
CA VAL A 48 -5.30 9.58 -6.59
C VAL A 48 -5.89 10.60 -7.55
N ASN A 49 -7.18 10.47 -7.89
CA ASN A 49 -7.87 11.36 -8.82
C ASN A 49 -8.54 12.56 -8.12
N GLU A 50 -8.37 12.71 -6.81
CA GLU A 50 -8.90 13.86 -6.07
C GLU A 50 -8.05 15.10 -6.32
N ASP A 51 -8.70 16.23 -6.63
CA ASP A 51 -8.03 17.51 -6.80
C ASP A 51 -7.23 17.91 -5.56
N GLY A 52 -5.99 18.33 -5.79
CA GLY A 52 -5.07 18.76 -4.74
C GLY A 52 -4.40 17.63 -3.96
N VAL A 53 -4.62 16.36 -4.30
CA VAL A 53 -3.90 15.23 -3.70
C VAL A 53 -2.53 15.03 -4.37
N ASP A 54 -1.46 15.11 -3.57
CA ASP A 54 -0.08 14.85 -3.99
C ASP A 54 0.42 13.46 -3.56
N THR A 55 -0.17 12.90 -2.50
CA THR A 55 0.30 11.66 -1.88
C THR A 55 -0.87 10.83 -1.36
N VAL A 56 -0.88 9.54 -1.70
CA VAL A 56 -1.76 8.55 -1.07
C VAL A 56 -0.91 7.51 -0.34
N MET A 57 -1.21 7.27 0.93
CA MET A 57 -0.54 6.28 1.78
C MET A 57 -1.44 5.07 2.01
N LEU A 58 -0.89 3.89 1.73
CA LEU A 58 -1.49 2.60 2.04
C LEU A 58 -0.52 1.77 2.89
N PRO A 59 -0.64 1.83 4.23
CA PRO A 59 0.12 0.96 5.11
C PRO A 59 -0.32 -0.50 4.99
N LEU A 60 0.67 -1.38 4.91
CA LEU A 60 0.52 -2.82 4.82
C LEU A 60 0.84 -3.45 6.18
N ASN A 61 -0.03 -4.33 6.65
CA ASN A 61 0.12 -5.04 7.91
C ASN A 61 0.39 -6.53 7.67
N PHE A 62 1.57 -7.01 8.07
CA PHE A 62 1.93 -8.43 8.02
C PHE A 62 1.61 -9.10 9.36
N SER A 63 0.33 -9.37 9.60
CA SER A 63 -0.16 -10.05 10.81
C SER A 63 0.37 -9.45 12.12
N ASN A 64 0.53 -8.12 12.17
CA ASN A 64 1.10 -7.35 13.29
C ASN A 64 2.58 -7.63 13.62
N TYR A 65 3.30 -8.43 12.83
CA TYR A 65 4.74 -8.65 12.97
C TYR A 65 5.57 -7.55 12.31
N HIS A 66 5.07 -7.02 11.20
CA HIS A 66 5.75 -6.02 10.42
C HIS A 66 4.76 -5.07 9.76
N TRP A 67 5.16 -3.81 9.64
CA TRP A 67 4.43 -2.77 8.94
C TRP A 67 5.36 -2.14 7.90
N CYS A 68 4.85 -2.04 6.67
CA CYS A 68 5.45 -1.20 5.65
C CYS A 68 4.37 -0.31 5.03
N CYS A 69 4.73 0.59 4.12
CA CYS A 69 3.77 1.46 3.45
C CYS A 69 4.05 1.52 1.97
N VAL A 70 3.01 1.34 1.16
CA VAL A 70 2.98 1.78 -0.22
C VAL A 70 2.61 3.26 -0.22
N VAL A 71 3.42 4.08 -0.89
CA VAL A 71 3.24 5.53 -0.95
C VAL A 71 3.16 5.93 -2.42
N VAL A 72 1.97 6.31 -2.85
CA VAL A 72 1.72 6.80 -4.21
C VAL A 72 1.97 8.30 -4.21
N LYS A 73 2.91 8.77 -5.02
CA LYS A 73 3.14 10.19 -5.33
C LYS A 73 2.42 10.50 -6.65
N VAL A 74 1.29 11.18 -6.55
CA VAL A 74 0.35 11.42 -7.66
C VAL A 74 1.00 12.23 -8.77
N GLU A 75 1.49 13.44 -8.46
CA GLU A 75 2.10 14.33 -9.46
C GLU A 75 3.31 13.71 -10.16
N LYS A 76 4.08 12.89 -9.43
CA LYS A 76 5.29 12.25 -9.95
C LYS A 76 5.00 10.95 -10.69
N LYS A 77 3.74 10.50 -10.73
CA LYS A 77 3.30 9.17 -11.22
C LYS A 77 4.23 8.04 -10.72
N ARG A 78 4.55 8.06 -9.43
CA ARG A 78 5.53 7.15 -8.82
C ARG A 78 5.00 6.50 -7.57
N ILE A 79 5.32 5.23 -7.40
CA ILE A 79 5.07 4.49 -6.16
C ILE A 79 6.40 4.29 -5.43
N TYR A 80 6.40 4.62 -4.15
CA TYR A 80 7.51 4.40 -3.22
C TYR A 80 7.10 3.37 -2.16
N TYR A 81 8.11 2.73 -1.58
CA TYR A 81 7.93 1.80 -0.46
C TYR A 81 8.69 2.33 0.74
N TYR A 82 8.00 2.41 1.86
CA TYR A 82 8.64 2.58 3.15
C TYR A 82 8.59 1.26 3.91
N ASP A 83 9.72 0.55 3.94
CA ASP A 83 9.88 -0.71 4.67
C ASP A 83 11.11 -0.57 5.59
N PRO A 84 10.92 -0.40 6.91
CA PRO A 84 12.03 -0.25 7.85
C PRO A 84 12.84 -1.53 8.06
N LEU A 85 12.32 -2.71 7.69
CA LEU A 85 13.07 -3.97 7.74
C LEU A 85 13.85 -4.23 6.46
N ASN A 86 13.39 -3.67 5.33
CA ASN A 86 14.02 -3.78 4.00
C ASN A 86 14.43 -5.23 3.64
N GLN A 87 13.57 -6.20 4.00
CA GLN A 87 13.80 -7.60 3.67
C GLN A 87 13.04 -7.96 2.40
N ALA A 88 13.68 -8.70 1.50
CA ALA A 88 13.14 -9.03 0.19
C ALA A 88 11.71 -9.59 0.22
N GLN A 89 11.36 -10.39 1.23
CA GLN A 89 10.02 -10.97 1.36
C GLN A 89 8.90 -9.93 1.56
N TYR A 90 9.16 -8.84 2.29
CA TYR A 90 8.19 -7.77 2.51
C TYR A 90 8.17 -6.80 1.34
N THR A 91 9.35 -6.45 0.81
CA THR A 91 9.49 -5.63 -0.40
C THR A 91 8.77 -6.28 -1.60
N ASN A 92 8.90 -7.59 -1.78
CA ASN A 92 8.23 -8.31 -2.86
C ASN A 92 6.70 -8.32 -2.72
N ALA A 93 6.19 -8.40 -1.49
CA ALA A 93 4.76 -8.31 -1.23
C ALA A 93 4.24 -6.89 -1.50
N ALA A 94 4.95 -5.86 -1.05
CA ALA A 94 4.62 -4.46 -1.31
C ALA A 94 4.65 -4.14 -2.81
N ASN A 95 5.66 -4.64 -3.54
CA ASN A 95 5.74 -4.56 -5.00
C ASN A 95 4.51 -5.18 -5.68
N ALA A 96 4.08 -6.36 -5.22
CA ALA A 96 2.89 -6.99 -5.78
C ALA A 96 1.62 -6.15 -5.57
N VAL A 97 1.47 -5.52 -4.41
CA VAL A 97 0.36 -4.57 -4.14
C VAL A 97 0.45 -3.38 -5.09
N ALA A 98 1.61 -2.75 -5.23
CA ALA A 98 1.79 -1.61 -6.12
C ALA A 98 1.53 -1.95 -7.60
N THR A 99 1.96 -3.10 -8.09
CA THR A 99 1.65 -3.53 -9.47
C THR A 99 0.15 -3.74 -9.68
N SER A 100 -0.58 -4.17 -8.65
CA SER A 100 -2.05 -4.34 -8.74
C SER A 100 -2.83 -3.01 -8.79
N LEU A 101 -2.18 -1.90 -8.48
CA LEU A 101 -2.79 -0.57 -8.50
C LEU A 101 -2.93 0.01 -9.91
N GLU A 102 -2.49 -0.67 -10.99
CA GLU A 102 -2.63 -0.27 -12.42
C GLU A 102 -3.10 1.17 -12.60
N MET A 103 -2.15 2.09 -12.43
CA MET A 103 -2.42 3.53 -12.48
C MET A 103 -2.07 4.01 -13.90
N ASP A 104 -3.06 4.43 -14.67
CA ASP A 104 -2.89 5.02 -16.01
C ASP A 104 -2.35 6.47 -15.95
#